data_AF-A0A8J5REM5-F1
#
_entry.id   AF-A0A8J5REM5-F1
#
_cell.length_a   1.000
_cell.length_b   1.000
_cell.length_c   1.000
_cell.angle_alpha   90.00
_cell.angle_beta   90.00
_cell.angle_gamma   90.00
#
_symmetry.space_group_name_H-M   'P 1'
#
loop_
_entity.id
_entity.type
_entity.pdbx_description
1 polymer ?
#
loop_
_entity_poly.entity_id
_entity_poly.type
_entity_poly.pdbx_seq_one_letter_code
_entity_poly.pdbx_strand_id
1 'polypeptide(L)'
;MSSDQIGCSLADAASSSAYTHFLKEASRSPPSLHVIYINTSLETKAHAHELIPTITCTSSNVVTTILQAFAQIPGLNVWYGPDSYMGANIADLFQRMGLMSDEEIAEIHPSHNKKSINSLLPRLHYYQVCGSHHSMLF
;
A
#
# COMPACT_ATOMS: atom_id res chain seq x y z
N MET A 1 26.29 1.95 -25.28
CA MET A 1 24.87 2.30 -25.46
C MET A 1 24.08 1.50 -24.44
N SER A 2 23.77 2.12 -23.30
CA SER A 2 23.05 1.50 -22.17
C SER A 2 21.65 1.10 -22.65
N SER A 3 21.40 -0.21 -22.76
CA SER A 3 20.04 -0.72 -22.80
C SER A 3 19.47 -0.55 -21.40
N ASP A 4 18.91 0.63 -21.12
CA ASP A 4 18.18 0.88 -19.89
C ASP A 4 17.15 -0.24 -19.75
N GLN A 5 17.34 -1.09 -18.74
CA GLN A 5 16.43 -2.18 -18.42
C GLN A 5 15.07 -1.54 -18.13
N ILE A 6 14.16 -1.64 -19.09
CA ILE A 6 12.75 -1.33 -18.88
C ILE A 6 12.33 -2.20 -17.70
N GLY A 7 12.07 -1.58 -16.55
CA GLY A 7 11.62 -2.29 -15.36
C GLY A 7 10.40 -3.16 -15.68
N CYS A 8 10.26 -4.30 -14.98
CA CYS A 8 9.10 -5.18 -15.14
C CYS A 8 7.82 -4.35 -15.18
N SER A 9 6.98 -4.59 -16.18
CA SER A 9 5.73 -3.83 -16.29
C SER A 9 4.86 -4.11 -15.06
N LEU A 10 3.92 -3.20 -14.76
CA LEU A 10 2.97 -3.41 -13.68
C LEU A 10 2.18 -4.73 -13.87
N ALA A 11 1.90 -5.10 -15.12
CA ALA A 11 1.23 -6.35 -15.46
C ALA A 11 2.10 -7.59 -15.17
N ASP A 12 3.41 -7.51 -15.45
CA ASP A 12 4.35 -8.60 -15.13
C ASP A 12 4.51 -8.75 -13.61
N ALA A 13 4.60 -7.63 -12.89
CA ALA A 13 4.64 -7.64 -11.43
C ALA A 13 3.36 -8.27 -10.84
N ALA A 14 2.19 -7.89 -11.36
CA ALA A 14 0.88 -8.39 -10.95
C ALA A 14 0.67 -9.89 -11.19
N SER A 15 1.35 -10.47 -12.17
CA SER A 15 1.26 -11.90 -12.51
C SER A 15 2.41 -12.73 -11.93
N SER A 16 3.33 -12.09 -11.22
CA SER A 16 4.50 -12.76 -10.65
C SER A 16 4.15 -13.66 -9.45
N SER A 17 4.95 -14.72 -9.28
CA SER A 17 4.87 -15.57 -8.09
C SER A 17 5.22 -14.80 -6.81
N ALA A 18 6.11 -13.80 -6.90
CA ALA A 18 6.47 -12.93 -5.79
C ALA A 18 5.28 -12.08 -5.30
N TYR A 19 4.49 -11.52 -6.21
CA TYR A 19 3.29 -10.79 -5.82
C TYR A 19 2.21 -11.71 -5.24
N THR A 20 2.07 -12.92 -5.78
CA THR A 20 1.19 -13.94 -5.17
C THR A 20 1.65 -14.30 -3.76
N HIS A 21 2.96 -14.39 -3.51
CA HIS A 21 3.50 -14.62 -2.17
C HIS A 21 3.19 -13.46 -1.22
N PHE A 22 3.39 -12.22 -1.67
CA PHE A 22 3.05 -11.01 -0.92
C PHE A 22 1.58 -11.01 -0.47
N LEU A 23 0.64 -11.38 -1.36
CA LEU A 23 -0.77 -11.52 -1.01
C LEU A 23 -1.01 -12.68 0.00
N LYS A 24 -0.30 -13.80 -0.12
CA LYS A 24 -0.41 -14.89 0.84
C LYS A 24 0.18 -14.57 2.22
N GLU A 25 1.18 -13.69 2.30
CA GLU A 25 1.70 -13.20 3.57
C GLU A 25 0.68 -12.28 4.24
N ALA A 26 0.10 -11.38 3.46
CA ALA A 26 -0.92 -10.47 3.91
C ALA A 26 -2.18 -11.18 4.45
N SER A 27 -2.60 -12.29 3.82
CA SER A 27 -3.75 -13.08 4.30
C SER A 27 -3.52 -13.76 5.66
N ARG A 28 -2.26 -13.89 6.11
CA ARG A 28 -1.90 -14.49 7.40
C ARG A 28 -1.94 -13.49 8.56
N SER A 29 -2.11 -12.20 8.29
CA SER A 29 -2.08 -11.12 9.29
C SER A 29 -3.42 -10.38 9.38
N PRO A 30 -4.55 -11.05 9.69
CA PRO A 30 -5.83 -10.37 9.83
C PRO A 30 -5.85 -9.43 11.06
N PRO A 31 -6.57 -8.29 11.00
CA PRO A 31 -7.29 -7.79 9.84
C PRO A 31 -6.32 -7.20 8.80
N SER A 32 -6.48 -7.62 7.55
CA SER A 32 -5.68 -7.14 6.42
C SER A 32 -6.57 -6.65 5.30
N LEU A 33 -6.17 -5.55 4.68
CA LEU A 33 -6.81 -4.97 3.51
C LEU A 33 -5.76 -4.76 2.43
N HIS A 34 -6.06 -5.25 1.24
CA HIS A 34 -5.26 -5.01 0.07
C HIS A 34 -5.81 -3.81 -0.71
N VAL A 35 -4.92 -2.90 -1.12
CA VAL A 35 -5.23 -1.68 -1.86
C VAL A 35 -4.49 -1.73 -3.19
N ILE A 36 -5.25 -1.64 -4.28
CA ILE A 36 -4.73 -1.80 -5.65
C ILE A 36 -5.15 -0.66 -6.55
N TYR A 37 -4.25 -0.24 -7.43
CA TYR A 37 -4.53 0.82 -8.39
C TYR A 37 -5.59 0.39 -9.42
N ILE A 38 -6.47 1.32 -9.79
CA ILE A 38 -7.59 1.04 -10.71
C ILE A 38 -7.12 0.56 -12.08
N ASN A 39 -5.94 0.99 -12.54
CA ASN A 39 -5.38 0.59 -13.84
C ASN A 39 -4.66 -0.78 -13.80
N THR A 40 -4.95 -1.64 -12.83
CA THR A 40 -4.53 -3.06 -12.86
C THR A 40 -5.62 -3.94 -13.52
N SER A 41 -5.26 -5.10 -14.06
CA SER A 41 -6.22 -5.99 -14.73
C SER A 41 -7.34 -6.47 -13.78
N LEU A 42 -8.51 -6.80 -14.34
CA LEU A 42 -9.62 -7.35 -13.56
C LEU A 42 -9.25 -8.70 -12.94
N GLU A 43 -8.52 -9.54 -13.68
CA GLU A 43 -8.05 -10.86 -13.22
C GLU A 43 -7.18 -10.75 -11.97
N THR A 44 -6.20 -9.84 -11.95
CA THR A 44 -5.36 -9.61 -10.77
C THR A 44 -6.19 -9.13 -9.58
N LYS A 45 -7.17 -8.25 -9.80
CA LYS A 45 -8.05 -7.77 -8.71
C LYS A 45 -8.91 -8.89 -8.14
N ALA A 46 -9.47 -9.74 -9.00
CA ALA A 46 -10.26 -10.90 -8.59
C ALA A 46 -9.40 -11.88 -7.78
N HIS A 47 -8.23 -12.23 -8.29
CA HIS A 47 -7.31 -13.14 -7.60
C HIS A 47 -6.86 -12.60 -6.24
N ALA A 48 -6.54 -11.30 -6.15
CA ALA A 48 -6.20 -10.69 -4.87
C ALA A 48 -7.38 -10.70 -3.89
N HIS A 49 -8.60 -10.42 -4.38
CA HIS A 49 -9.81 -10.40 -3.56
C HIS A 49 -10.21 -11.78 -3.01
N GLU A 50 -9.88 -12.86 -3.73
CA GLU A 50 -10.05 -14.24 -3.24
C GLU A 50 -9.17 -14.55 -2.02
N LEU A 51 -8.02 -13.88 -1.89
CA LEU A 51 -7.07 -14.11 -0.79
C LEU A 51 -7.26 -13.15 0.37
N ILE A 52 -7.60 -11.88 0.10
CA ILE A 52 -7.71 -10.80 1.08
C ILE A 52 -8.75 -9.79 0.59
N PRO A 53 -9.59 -9.21 1.48
CA PRO A 53 -10.40 -8.06 1.13
C PRO A 53 -9.59 -7.02 0.36
N THR A 54 -10.00 -6.76 -0.88
CA THR A 54 -9.29 -5.89 -1.81
C THR A 54 -10.17 -4.72 -2.22
N ILE A 55 -9.64 -3.50 -2.15
CA ILE A 55 -10.27 -2.29 -2.64
C ILE A 55 -9.42 -1.62 -3.72
N THR A 56 -10.11 -1.01 -4.69
CA THR A 56 -9.46 -0.30 -5.79
C THR A 56 -9.39 1.20 -5.50
N CYS A 57 -8.27 1.85 -5.84
CA CYS A 57 -8.08 3.28 -5.70
C CYS A 57 -7.53 3.94 -6.97
N THR A 58 -7.68 5.26 -7.07
CA THR A 58 -6.96 6.12 -8.01
C THR A 58 -5.77 6.78 -7.28
N SER A 59 -4.89 7.46 -8.02
CA SER A 59 -3.79 8.22 -7.44
C SER A 59 -4.29 9.40 -6.59
N SER A 60 -5.44 9.96 -6.97
CA SER A 60 -6.05 11.08 -6.26
C SER A 60 -6.74 10.72 -4.94
N ASN A 61 -7.12 9.45 -4.75
CA ASN A 61 -7.88 9.04 -3.56
C ASN A 61 -7.21 7.95 -2.72
N VAL A 62 -6.02 7.45 -3.10
CA VAL A 62 -5.37 6.36 -2.38
C VAL A 62 -5.11 6.70 -0.90
N VAL A 63 -4.68 7.93 -0.61
CA VAL A 63 -4.39 8.38 0.75
C VAL A 63 -5.65 8.42 1.60
N THR A 64 -6.71 9.08 1.11
CA THR A 64 -7.99 9.18 1.82
C THR A 64 -8.65 7.82 1.99
N THR A 65 -8.51 6.94 1.01
CA THR A 65 -9.00 5.56 1.07
C THR A 65 -8.30 4.76 2.17
N ILE A 66 -6.98 4.83 2.27
CA ILE A 66 -6.20 4.15 3.31
C ILE A 66 -6.57 4.68 4.70
N LEU A 67 -6.63 6.01 4.87
CA LEU A 67 -7.01 6.65 6.13
C LEU A 67 -8.42 6.24 6.56
N GLN A 68 -9.39 6.33 5.66
CA GLN A 68 -10.77 5.96 5.96
C GLN A 68 -10.89 4.50 6.41
N ALA A 69 -10.20 3.57 5.75
CA ALA A 69 -10.17 2.17 6.14
C ALA A 69 -9.51 1.96 7.50
N PHE A 70 -8.38 2.63 7.75
CA PHE A 70 -7.64 2.52 9.01
C PHE A 70 -8.41 3.12 10.20
N ALA A 71 -9.22 4.15 9.97
CA ALA A 71 -10.14 4.69 10.98
C ALA A 71 -11.30 3.74 11.31
N GLN A 72 -11.80 2.99 10.32
CA GLN A 72 -12.97 2.12 10.46
C GLN A 72 -12.64 0.72 11.00
N ILE A 73 -11.43 0.22 10.74
CA ILE A 73 -11.03 -1.15 11.07
C ILE A 73 -9.88 -1.10 12.10
N PRO A 74 -10.17 -1.28 13.40
CA PRO A 74 -9.14 -1.32 14.43
C PRO A 74 -8.13 -2.43 14.17
N GLY A 75 -6.83 -2.11 14.23
CA GLY A 75 -5.78 -3.13 14.04
C GLY A 75 -5.40 -3.40 12.58
N LEU A 76 -5.96 -2.68 11.61
CA LEU A 76 -5.80 -2.97 10.19
C LEU A 76 -4.34 -2.95 9.72
N ASN A 77 -3.92 -4.00 9.01
CA ASN A 77 -2.74 -4.00 8.18
C ASN A 77 -3.13 -3.64 6.73
N VAL A 78 -2.45 -2.66 6.15
CA VAL A 78 -2.69 -2.16 4.80
C VAL A 78 -1.59 -2.69 3.90
N TRP A 79 -1.99 -3.33 2.80
CA TRP A 79 -1.07 -3.93 1.84
C TRP A 79 -1.30 -3.27 0.47
N TYR A 80 -0.34 -2.49 -0.01
CA TYR A 80 -0.43 -1.81 -1.30
C TYR A 80 0.37 -2.54 -2.38
N GLY A 81 -0.23 -2.78 -3.54
CA GLY A 81 0.48 -3.38 -4.67
C GLY A 81 -0.38 -3.52 -5.92
N PRO A 82 0.18 -3.96 -7.06
CA PRO A 82 1.58 -4.35 -7.27
C PRO A 82 2.53 -3.19 -7.64
N ASP A 83 2.05 -1.94 -7.65
CA ASP A 83 2.89 -0.79 -8.03
C ASP A 83 3.88 -0.41 -6.91
N SER A 84 5.11 -0.90 -6.98
CA SER A 84 6.14 -0.64 -5.96
C SER A 84 6.53 0.84 -5.87
N TYR A 85 6.49 1.57 -6.99
CA TYR A 85 6.85 3.00 -7.01
C TYR A 85 5.79 3.82 -6.28
N MET A 86 4.52 3.60 -6.61
CA MET A 86 3.42 4.25 -5.89
C MET A 86 3.38 3.83 -4.42
N GLY A 87 3.67 2.56 -4.11
CA GLY A 87 3.79 2.08 -2.74
C GLY A 87 4.83 2.84 -1.92
N ALA A 88 6.02 3.06 -2.49
CA ALA A 88 7.07 3.86 -1.86
C ALA A 88 6.66 5.33 -1.65
N ASN A 89 5.98 5.94 -2.62
CA ASN A 89 5.47 7.30 -2.50
C ASN A 89 4.41 7.42 -1.39
N ILE A 90 3.53 6.44 -1.25
CA ILE A 90 2.52 6.40 -0.18
C ILE A 90 3.22 6.29 1.19
N ALA A 91 4.23 5.44 1.31
CA ALA A 91 5.02 5.32 2.54
C ALA A 91 5.72 6.62 2.92
N ASP A 92 6.42 7.27 1.98
CA ASP A 92 7.08 8.57 2.20
C ASP A 92 6.07 9.65 2.59
N LEU A 93 4.91 9.69 1.94
CA LEU A 93 3.85 10.63 2.29
C LEU A 93 3.37 10.43 3.74
N PHE A 94 3.07 9.20 4.15
CA PHE A 94 2.64 8.94 5.53
C PHE A 94 3.75 9.22 6.55
N GLN A 95 5.03 9.01 6.19
CA GLN A 95 6.15 9.40 7.06
C GLN A 95 6.18 10.92 7.27
N ARG A 96 6.02 11.71 6.20
CA ARG A 96 5.91 13.18 6.30
C ARG A 96 4.68 13.61 7.10
N MET A 97 3.54 12.96 6.88
CA MET A 97 2.33 13.21 7.68
C MET A 97 2.54 12.92 9.17
N GLY A 98 3.37 11.94 9.52
CA GLY A 98 3.75 11.65 10.91
C GLY A 98 4.48 12.81 11.62
N LEU A 99 5.00 13.78 10.87
CA LEU A 99 5.70 14.95 11.38
C LEU A 99 4.81 16.21 11.46
N MET A 100 3.71 16.27 10.70
CA MET A 100 2.73 17.37 10.66
C MET A 100 2.03 17.62 12.00
N SER A 101 1.41 18.78 12.19
CA SER A 101 0.56 19.03 13.38
C SER A 101 -0.75 18.24 13.31
N ASP A 102 -1.45 18.09 14.45
CA ASP A 102 -2.73 17.39 14.48
C ASP A 102 -3.80 18.16 13.66
N GLU A 103 -3.73 19.49 13.64
CA GLU A 103 -4.61 20.36 12.85
C GLU A 103 -4.40 20.13 11.34
N GLU A 104 -3.16 20.13 10.87
CA GLU A 104 -2.85 19.89 9.45
C GLU A 104 -3.27 18.47 9.00
N ILE A 105 -3.13 17.47 9.88
CA ILE A 105 -3.59 16.10 9.59
C ILE A 105 -5.12 16.03 9.54
N ALA A 106 -5.81 16.75 10.43
CA ALA A 106 -7.28 16.78 10.46
C ALA A 106 -7.89 17.42 9.20
N GLU A 107 -7.19 18.37 8.55
CA GLU A 107 -7.59 18.92 7.25
C GLU A 107 -7.56 17.86 6.13
N ILE A 108 -6.66 16.88 6.22
CA ILE A 108 -6.58 15.76 5.26
C ILE A 108 -7.66 14.70 5.59
N HIS A 109 -7.76 14.30 6.86
CA HIS A 109 -8.79 13.37 7.30
C HIS A 109 -9.12 13.57 8.80
N PRO A 110 -10.36 13.95 9.16
CA PRO A 110 -10.70 14.43 10.51
C PRO A 110 -10.61 13.36 11.60
N SER A 111 -10.64 12.08 11.24
CA SER A 111 -10.48 10.97 12.20
C SER A 111 -9.02 10.64 12.55
N HIS A 112 -8.05 11.40 12.02
CA HIS A 112 -6.62 11.14 12.23
C HIS A 112 -5.90 12.31 12.87
N ASN A 113 -4.83 11.95 13.55
CA ASN A 113 -3.86 12.83 14.20
C ASN A 113 -2.47 12.18 14.13
N LYS A 114 -1.44 12.87 14.61
CA LYS A 114 -0.05 12.41 14.59
C LYS A 114 0.11 11.02 15.18
N LYS A 115 -0.55 10.73 16.30
CA LYS A 115 -0.49 9.42 16.96
C LYS A 115 -1.04 8.32 16.05
N SER A 116 -2.19 8.55 15.42
CA SER A 116 -2.81 7.57 14.53
C SER A 116 -1.97 7.31 13.26
N ILE A 117 -1.36 8.35 12.68
CA ILE A 117 -0.48 8.20 11.51
C ILE A 117 0.78 7.40 11.88
N ASN A 118 1.40 7.69 13.02
CA ASN A 118 2.55 6.91 13.51
C ASN A 118 2.18 5.46 13.82
N SER A 119 0.92 5.17 14.18
CA SER A 119 0.43 3.80 14.35
C SER A 119 0.12 3.07 13.03
N LEU A 120 -0.12 3.83 11.94
CA LEU A 120 -0.34 3.29 10.59
C LEU A 120 0.98 2.87 9.94
N LEU A 121 2.06 3.64 10.11
CA LEU A 121 3.36 3.38 9.50
C LEU A 121 3.88 1.93 9.64
N PRO A 122 3.92 1.31 10.83
CA PRO A 122 4.39 -0.08 10.96
C PRO A 122 3.42 -1.11 10.39
N ARG A 123 2.19 -0.72 10.04
CA ARG A 123 1.13 -1.57 9.47
C ARG A 123 0.90 -1.30 7.98
N LEU A 124 1.67 -0.39 7.39
CA LEU A 124 1.65 -0.12 5.97
C LEU A 124 2.74 -0.96 5.30
N HIS A 125 2.29 -1.94 4.55
CA HIS A 125 3.13 -2.83 3.75
C HIS A 125 2.89 -2.51 2.28
N TYR A 126 3.94 -2.52 1.47
CA TYR A 126 3.79 -2.39 0.02
C TYR A 126 4.67 -3.39 -0.70
N TYR A 127 4.21 -3.83 -1.87
CA TYR A 127 4.93 -4.79 -2.69
C TYR A 127 6.25 -4.18 -3.18
N GLN A 128 7.36 -4.91 -3.02
CA GLN A 128 8.68 -4.51 -3.51
C GLN A 128 9.16 -5.53 -4.55
N VAL A 129 9.33 -5.10 -5.80
CA VAL A 129 9.97 -5.94 -6.83
C VAL A 129 11.41 -6.22 -6.40
N CYS A 130 11.78 -7.52 -6.38
CA CYS A 130 13.11 -7.98 -6.01
C CYS A 130 14.17 -7.27 -6.87
N GLY A 131 14.90 -6.34 -6.25
CA GLY A 131 15.83 -5.41 -6.90
C GLY A 131 16.16 -4.18 -6.04
N SER A 132 15.32 -3.87 -5.04
CA SER A 132 15.60 -2.81 -4.06
C SER A 132 15.56 -3.37 -2.64
N HIS A 133 16.64 -4.04 -2.23
CA HIS A 133 16.94 -4.18 -0.81
C HIS A 133 17.22 -2.78 -0.24
N HIS A 134 16.19 -2.10 0.24
CA HIS A 134 16.36 -1.12 1.30
C HIS A 134 15.71 -1.71 2.55
N SER A 135 16.56 -2.32 3.38
CA SER A 135 16.24 -2.70 4.74
C SER A 135 15.81 -1.44 5.51
N MET A 136 14.51 -1.18 5.62
CA MET A 136 14.02 -0.39 6.74
C MET A 136 14.00 -1.31 7.96
N LEU A 137 15.09 -1.23 8.73
CA LEU A 137 15.03 -1.51 10.16
C LEU A 137 14.02 -0.51 10.75
N PHE A 138 12.98 -1.06 11.36
CA PHE A 138 12.06 -0.33 12.24
C PHE A 138 12.79 0.21 13.47
#